data_AF-A0A481AF61-F1
#
_entry.id   AF-A0A481AF61-F1
#
_cell.length_a   1.000
_cell.length_b   1.000
_cell.length_c   1.000
_cell.angle_alpha   90.00
_cell.angle_beta   90.00
_cell.angle_gamma   90.00
#
_symmetry.space_group_name_H-M   'P 1'
#
loop_
_entity.id
_entity.type
_entity.pdbx_description
1 polymer ?
#
loop_
_entity_poly.entity_id
_entity_poly.type
_entity_poly.pdbx_seq_one_letter_code
_entity_poly.pdbx_strand_id
1 'polypeptide(L)'
;MCVFLSVLWLAAAAFKLELEERLFGQHLATEVLLKALTGFRNNKNPKKALTLSLHGWAGTGKNFVSQIVAENLHRKGLKSNFVHLFVSTLHFPHEQHVKLYQDQLQRWIRGNVSACANSVFIFDEMDKLHPGLIDAIKPFLDYYEQIDGVSYRKAIFIFLSNAGGDLITKTALDFWRAGRRREDIQLKDLEPVLSVGVFNNKHST
;
A
#
# COMPACT_ATOMS: atom_id res chain seq x y z
N MET A 1 5.60 -15.84 17.58
CA MET A 1 6.66 -16.01 16.56
C MET A 1 6.24 -15.27 15.30
N CYS A 2 7.12 -14.46 14.71
CA CYS A 2 6.82 -13.80 13.44
C CYS A 2 6.93 -14.82 12.29
N VAL A 3 5.80 -15.38 11.89
CA VAL A 3 5.73 -16.37 10.82
C VAL A 3 5.19 -15.69 9.59
N PHE A 4 6.09 -15.36 8.67
CA PHE A 4 5.73 -14.97 7.32
C PHE A 4 5.40 -16.24 6.53
N LEU A 5 4.21 -16.31 5.94
CA LEU A 5 3.78 -17.50 5.18
C LEU A 5 4.71 -17.67 3.96
N SER A 6 5.56 -18.70 3.95
CA SER A 6 6.64 -18.87 2.96
C SER A 6 6.44 -20.02 1.96
N VAL A 7 5.26 -20.66 1.92
CA VAL A 7 5.02 -21.78 0.98
C VAL A 7 4.88 -21.23 -0.45
N LEU A 8 5.97 -21.30 -1.22
CA LEU A 8 6.25 -20.39 -2.35
C LEU A 8 5.33 -20.55 -3.58
N TRP A 9 4.94 -21.78 -3.94
CA TRP A 9 4.20 -22.05 -5.18
C TRP A 9 2.68 -22.14 -4.96
N LEU A 10 2.27 -22.88 -3.93
CA LEU A 10 0.86 -22.97 -3.52
C LEU A 10 0.30 -21.61 -3.12
N ALA A 11 1.10 -20.73 -2.51
CA ALA A 11 0.60 -19.43 -2.08
C ALA A 11 0.47 -18.39 -3.19
N ALA A 12 1.21 -18.48 -4.31
CA ALA A 12 1.04 -17.54 -5.42
C ALA A 12 -0.23 -17.85 -6.22
N ALA A 13 -0.47 -19.13 -6.52
CA ALA A 13 -1.70 -19.58 -7.16
C ALA A 13 -2.93 -19.35 -6.28
N ALA A 14 -2.84 -19.65 -4.97
CA ALA A 14 -3.91 -19.37 -4.01
C ALA A 14 -4.21 -17.86 -3.91
N PHE A 15 -3.17 -17.02 -3.82
CA PHE A 15 -3.36 -15.56 -3.77
C PHE A 15 -4.01 -15.03 -5.04
N LYS A 16 -3.62 -15.53 -6.22
CA LYS A 16 -4.25 -15.19 -7.49
C LYS A 16 -5.74 -15.56 -7.48
N LEU A 17 -6.06 -16.81 -7.14
CA LEU A 17 -7.43 -17.30 -7.10
C LEU A 17 -8.29 -16.46 -6.15
N GLU A 18 -7.75 -16.17 -4.96
CA GLU A 18 -8.43 -15.36 -3.96
C GLU A 18 -8.72 -13.93 -4.46
N LEU A 19 -7.79 -13.30 -5.17
CA LEU A 19 -8.04 -12.01 -5.82
C LEU A 19 -9.10 -12.13 -6.91
N GLU A 20 -9.05 -13.16 -7.77
CA GLU A 20 -10.00 -13.34 -8.87
C GLU A 20 -11.43 -13.65 -8.38
N GLU A 21 -11.57 -14.41 -7.29
CA GLU A 21 -12.88 -14.79 -6.72
C GLU A 21 -13.49 -13.70 -5.84
N ARG A 22 -12.67 -12.86 -5.20
CA ARG A 22 -13.15 -11.87 -4.22
C ARG A 22 -13.10 -10.43 -4.71
N LEU A 23 -12.20 -10.07 -5.64
CA LEU A 23 -11.95 -8.69 -6.06
C LEU A 23 -12.53 -8.40 -7.46
N PHE A 24 -13.78 -7.93 -7.48
CA PHE A 24 -14.50 -7.67 -8.73
C PHE A 24 -14.14 -6.33 -9.37
N GLY A 25 -14.00 -6.33 -10.70
CA GLY A 25 -13.86 -5.11 -11.51
C GLY A 25 -12.52 -4.37 -11.33
N GLN A 26 -11.51 -5.02 -10.73
CA GLN A 26 -10.18 -4.43 -10.49
C GLN A 26 -9.07 -5.20 -11.22
N HIS A 27 -9.22 -5.42 -12.53
CA HIS A 27 -8.26 -6.19 -13.34
C HIS A 27 -6.82 -5.68 -13.23
N LEU A 28 -6.63 -4.36 -13.26
CA LEU A 28 -5.31 -3.74 -13.10
C LEU A 28 -4.71 -3.96 -11.72
N ALA A 29 -5.51 -3.82 -10.66
CA ALA A 29 -5.02 -4.03 -9.29
C ALA A 29 -4.62 -5.49 -9.09
N THR A 30 -5.45 -6.44 -9.53
CA THR A 30 -5.18 -7.88 -9.46
C THR A 30 -3.85 -8.22 -10.12
N GLU A 31 -3.61 -7.74 -11.34
CA GLU A 31 -2.36 -8.02 -12.06
C GLU A 31 -1.13 -7.44 -11.35
N VAL A 32 -1.19 -6.17 -10.93
CA VAL A 32 -0.07 -5.47 -10.28
C VAL A 32 0.25 -6.10 -8.94
N LEU A 33 -0.77 -6.37 -8.11
CA LEU A 33 -0.59 -6.95 -6.77
C LEU A 33 0.02 -8.34 -6.85
N LEU A 34 -0.47 -9.18 -7.76
CA LEU A 34 0.05 -10.52 -7.95
C LEU A 34 1.53 -10.49 -8.31
N LYS A 35 1.92 -9.67 -9.30
CA LYS A 35 3.31 -9.52 -9.73
C LYS A 35 4.19 -8.97 -8.60
N ALA A 36 3.76 -7.90 -7.93
CA ALA A 36 4.53 -7.23 -6.89
C ALA A 36 4.77 -8.12 -5.67
N LEU A 37 3.74 -8.78 -5.14
CA LEU A 37 3.85 -9.61 -3.94
C LEU A 37 4.58 -10.93 -4.24
N THR A 38 4.34 -11.55 -5.40
CA THR A 38 5.06 -12.76 -5.78
C THR A 38 6.54 -12.47 -6.01
N GLY A 39 6.86 -11.37 -6.71
CA GLY A 39 8.24 -10.94 -6.93
C GLY A 39 8.97 -10.62 -5.62
N PHE A 40 8.31 -9.90 -4.70
CA PHE A 40 8.89 -9.58 -3.40
C PHE A 40 9.12 -10.83 -2.53
N ARG A 41 8.15 -11.75 -2.47
CA ARG A 41 8.27 -13.00 -1.70
C ARG A 41 9.36 -13.93 -2.23
N ASN A 42 9.55 -13.96 -3.54
CA ASN A 42 10.57 -14.79 -4.18
C ASN A 42 11.98 -14.20 -4.05
N ASN A 43 12.09 -12.90 -3.74
CA ASN A 43 13.36 -12.24 -3.54
C ASN A 43 13.87 -12.44 -2.10
N LYS A 44 14.88 -13.29 -1.93
CA LYS A 44 15.50 -13.55 -0.60
C LYS A 44 16.27 -12.34 -0.05
N ASN A 45 16.70 -11.42 -0.91
CA ASN A 45 17.48 -10.24 -0.55
C ASN A 45 16.94 -8.98 -1.25
N PRO A 46 15.76 -8.49 -0.86
CA PRO A 46 15.21 -7.25 -1.41
C PRO A 46 16.13 -6.07 -1.10
N LYS A 47 16.28 -5.15 -2.06
CA LYS A 47 17.14 -3.96 -1.91
C LYS A 47 16.45 -2.79 -1.20
N LYS A 48 15.12 -2.82 -1.11
CA LYS A 48 14.27 -1.85 -0.42
C LYS A 48 12.97 -2.52 0.02
N ALA A 49 12.23 -1.88 0.92
CA ALA A 49 10.90 -2.32 1.32
C ALA A 49 9.96 -2.40 0.11
N LEU A 50 8.97 -3.31 0.17
CA LEU A 50 7.88 -3.27 -0.81
C LEU A 50 6.96 -2.11 -0.44
N THR A 51 6.74 -1.19 -1.38
CA THR A 51 5.81 -0.07 -1.21
C THR A 51 4.71 -0.18 -2.25
N LEU A 52 3.46 -0.30 -1.80
CA LEU A 52 2.26 -0.34 -2.63
C LEU A 52 1.44 0.91 -2.35
N SER A 53 1.02 1.62 -3.40
CA SER A 53 0.10 2.75 -3.29
C SER A 53 -1.18 2.46 -4.06
N LEU A 54 -2.28 2.30 -3.34
CA LEU A 54 -3.59 1.96 -3.87
C LEU A 54 -4.46 3.21 -3.90
N HIS A 55 -4.77 3.65 -5.12
CA HIS A 55 -5.55 4.86 -5.40
C HIS A 55 -6.87 4.50 -6.08
N GLY A 56 -7.92 5.26 -5.79
CA GLY A 56 -9.23 5.07 -6.43
C GLY A 56 -10.36 5.67 -5.62
N TRP A 57 -11.59 5.58 -6.13
CA TRP A 57 -12.77 6.08 -5.44
C TRP A 57 -13.06 5.33 -4.12
N ALA A 58 -13.85 5.94 -3.24
CA ALA A 58 -14.29 5.28 -2.02
C ALA A 58 -15.20 4.07 -2.34
N GLY A 59 -15.12 3.02 -1.54
CA GLY A 59 -15.95 1.82 -1.73
C GLY A 59 -15.54 0.88 -2.87
N THR A 60 -14.44 1.14 -3.58
CA THR A 60 -13.98 0.28 -4.69
C THR A 60 -13.06 -0.87 -4.27
N GLY A 61 -12.87 -1.08 -2.96
CA GLY A 61 -12.16 -2.26 -2.43
C GLY A 61 -10.72 -2.05 -1.93
N LYS A 62 -10.21 -0.82 -1.80
CA LYS A 62 -8.83 -0.57 -1.31
C LYS A 62 -8.51 -1.24 0.04
N ASN A 63 -9.37 -1.05 1.04
CA ASN A 63 -9.20 -1.65 2.37
C ASN A 63 -9.41 -3.17 2.33
N PHE A 64 -10.30 -3.64 1.46
CA PHE A 64 -10.55 -5.05 1.24
C PHE A 64 -9.32 -5.76 0.64
N VAL A 65 -8.68 -5.13 -0.35
CA VAL A 65 -7.41 -5.59 -0.91
C VAL A 65 -6.33 -5.67 0.16
N SER A 66 -6.16 -4.63 0.98
CA SER A 66 -5.14 -4.66 2.04
C SER A 66 -5.41 -5.76 3.07
N GLN A 67 -6.69 -6.07 3.34
CA GLN A 67 -7.07 -7.21 4.16
C GLN A 67 -6.68 -8.56 3.52
N ILE A 68 -7.02 -8.79 2.24
CA ILE A 68 -6.62 -10.01 1.51
C ILE A 68 -5.09 -10.17 1.53
N VAL A 69 -4.36 -9.08 1.27
CA VAL A 69 -2.89 -9.08 1.33
C VAL A 69 -2.41 -9.45 2.73
N ALA A 70 -2.96 -8.84 3.78
CA ALA A 70 -2.57 -9.16 5.16
C ALA A 70 -2.86 -10.63 5.53
N GLU A 71 -4.01 -11.16 5.14
CA GLU A 71 -4.41 -12.57 5.35
C GLU A 71 -3.47 -13.55 4.65
N ASN A 72 -2.96 -13.20 3.48
CA ASN A 72 -1.98 -14.00 2.74
C ASN A 72 -0.56 -13.96 3.31
N LEU A 73 -0.18 -12.85 3.95
CA LEU A 73 1.16 -12.67 4.51
C LEU A 73 1.26 -13.21 5.94
N HIS A 74 0.19 -13.04 6.72
CA HIS A 74 0.11 -13.40 8.13
C HIS A 74 -1.18 -14.17 8.42
N ARG A 75 -1.09 -15.32 9.10
CA ARG A 75 -2.26 -16.18 9.41
C ARG A 75 -3.41 -15.48 10.13
N LYS A 76 -3.11 -14.45 10.93
CA LYS A 76 -4.11 -13.67 11.68
C LYS A 76 -4.61 -12.44 10.91
N GLY A 77 -4.15 -12.24 9.66
CA GLY A 77 -4.47 -11.07 8.84
C GLY A 77 -4.20 -9.77 9.59
N LEU A 78 -5.17 -8.86 9.57
CA LEU A 78 -5.13 -7.58 10.28
C LEU A 78 -5.05 -7.72 11.81
N LYS A 79 -5.38 -8.88 12.39
CA LYS A 79 -5.24 -9.16 13.84
C LYS A 79 -3.85 -9.69 14.21
N SER A 80 -2.92 -9.75 13.27
CA SER A 80 -1.53 -10.12 13.54
C SER A 80 -0.81 -9.00 14.28
N ASN A 81 0.02 -9.35 15.26
CA ASN A 81 0.88 -8.37 15.95
C ASN A 81 1.94 -7.74 15.03
N PHE A 82 2.07 -8.22 13.79
CA PHE A 82 3.04 -7.76 12.79
C PHE A 82 2.36 -7.06 11.61
N VAL A 83 1.06 -6.77 11.72
CA VAL A 83 0.30 -5.99 10.75
C VAL A 83 -0.26 -4.78 11.49
N HIS A 84 0.12 -3.59 11.05
CA HIS A 84 -0.17 -2.34 11.74
C HIS A 84 -0.97 -1.43 10.83
N LEU A 85 -2.18 -1.06 11.25
CA LEU A 85 -3.07 -0.15 10.53
C LEU A 85 -3.04 1.23 11.17
N PHE A 86 -2.75 2.25 10.37
CA PHE A 86 -2.85 3.65 10.73
C PHE A 86 -3.88 4.34 9.86
N VAL A 87 -5.01 4.71 10.45
CA VAL A 87 -6.00 5.59 9.81
C VAL A 87 -5.65 7.04 10.12
N SER A 88 -5.39 7.84 9.08
CA SER A 88 -4.85 9.20 9.22
C SER A 88 -5.74 10.11 10.09
N THR A 89 -7.04 10.13 9.83
CA THR A 89 -8.00 10.97 10.58
C THR A 89 -8.25 10.51 12.02
N LEU A 90 -7.96 9.25 12.34
CA LEU A 90 -8.16 8.70 13.68
C LEU A 90 -6.92 8.85 14.55
N HIS A 91 -5.75 8.51 14.01
CA HIS A 91 -4.51 8.47 14.78
C HIS A 91 -3.74 9.79 14.74
N PHE A 92 -3.94 10.60 13.69
CA PHE A 92 -3.24 11.87 13.50
C PHE A 92 -4.22 13.04 13.25
N PRO A 93 -5.24 13.26 14.10
CA PRO A 93 -6.32 14.22 13.83
C PRO A 93 -5.91 15.69 13.95
N HIS A 94 -4.82 16.00 14.66
CA HIS A 94 -4.48 17.38 15.03
C HIS A 94 -3.11 17.81 14.48
N GLU A 95 -3.10 18.80 13.58
CA GLU A 95 -1.88 19.31 12.96
C GLU A 95 -0.87 19.89 13.95
N GLN A 96 -1.36 20.45 15.06
CA GLN A 96 -0.50 21.02 16.13
C GLN A 96 0.40 19.95 16.79
N HIS A 97 0.03 18.68 16.70
CA HIS A 97 0.76 17.56 17.31
C HIS A 97 1.63 16.78 16.32
N VAL A 98 1.80 17.28 15.08
CA VAL A 98 2.55 16.57 14.02
C VAL A 98 3.93 16.11 14.49
N LYS A 99 4.68 16.95 15.21
CA LYS A 99 6.01 16.57 15.71
C LYS A 99 5.97 15.39 16.69
N LEU A 100 5.00 15.39 17.61
CA LEU A 100 4.77 14.27 18.52
C LEU A 100 4.41 12.99 17.75
N TYR A 101 3.53 13.11 16.75
CA TYR A 101 3.12 11.99 15.91
C TYR A 101 4.28 11.43 15.07
N GLN A 102 5.17 12.28 14.55
CA GLN A 102 6.39 11.85 13.85
C GLN A 102 7.25 10.99 14.78
N ASP A 103 7.54 11.47 15.98
CA ASP A 103 8.37 10.77 16.96
C ASP A 103 7.75 9.44 17.40
N GLN A 104 6.44 9.40 17.60
CA GLN A 104 5.71 8.17 17.93
C GLN A 104 5.73 7.17 16.79
N LEU A 105 5.46 7.63 15.56
CA LEU A 105 5.40 6.79 14.37
C LEU A 105 6.77 6.18 14.04
N GLN A 106 7.83 6.97 14.07
CA GLN A 106 9.19 6.48 13.83
C GLN A 106 9.62 5.44 14.86
N ARG A 107 9.35 5.69 16.15
CA ARG A 107 9.63 4.72 17.22
C ARG A 107 8.82 3.44 17.05
N TRP A 108 7.54 3.56 16.69
CA TRP A 108 6.66 2.41 16.47
C TRP A 108 7.14 1.53 15.32
N ILE A 109 7.44 2.12 14.16
CA ILE A 109 7.92 1.40 12.98
C ILE A 109 9.24 0.72 13.32
N ARG A 110 10.21 1.44 13.91
CA ARG A 110 11.50 0.89 14.32
C ARG A 110 11.33 -0.29 15.27
N GLY A 111 10.57 -0.13 16.36
CA GLY A 111 10.38 -1.18 17.35
C GLY A 111 9.76 -2.46 16.76
N ASN A 112 8.74 -2.30 15.91
CA ASN A 112 8.07 -3.45 15.29
C ASN A 112 8.89 -4.12 14.19
N VAL A 113 9.70 -3.37 13.43
CA VAL A 113 10.62 -3.96 12.45
C VAL A 113 11.80 -4.66 13.14
N SER A 114 12.32 -4.10 14.23
CA SER A 114 13.32 -4.78 15.07
C SER A 114 12.79 -6.10 15.63
N ALA A 115 11.52 -6.15 16.02
CA ALA A 115 10.87 -7.38 16.50
C ALA A 115 10.54 -8.35 15.35
N CYS A 116 10.16 -7.84 14.18
CA CYS A 116 9.98 -8.62 12.97
C CYS A 116 10.27 -7.83 11.69
N ALA A 117 11.28 -8.27 10.93
CA ALA A 117 11.64 -7.64 9.66
C ALA A 117 10.53 -7.73 8.58
N ASN A 118 9.58 -8.66 8.70
CA ASN A 118 8.46 -8.85 7.77
C ASN A 118 7.16 -8.16 8.24
N SER A 119 7.28 -7.13 9.07
CA SER A 119 6.13 -6.33 9.51
C SER A 119 5.48 -5.59 8.33
N VAL A 120 4.15 -5.48 8.38
CA VAL A 120 3.33 -4.80 7.36
C VAL A 120 2.74 -3.55 7.99
N PHE A 121 2.90 -2.41 7.32
CA PHE A 121 2.34 -1.12 7.74
C PHE A 121 1.34 -0.64 6.69
N ILE A 122 0.09 -0.45 7.09
CA ILE A 122 -1.00 0.00 6.25
C ILE A 122 -1.35 1.43 6.70
N PHE A 123 -1.26 2.40 5.80
CA PHE A 123 -1.70 3.77 6.05
C PHE A 123 -2.95 4.03 5.23
N ASP A 124 -4.08 4.21 5.91
CA ASP A 124 -5.36 4.52 5.33
C ASP A 124 -5.61 6.04 5.34
N GLU A 125 -6.39 6.48 4.36
CA GLU A 125 -6.67 7.89 4.07
C GLU A 125 -5.38 8.72 3.92
N MET A 126 -4.42 8.20 3.16
CA MET A 126 -3.11 8.83 2.96
C MET A 126 -3.20 10.24 2.35
N ASP A 127 -4.26 10.53 1.59
CA ASP A 127 -4.58 11.87 1.06
C ASP A 127 -4.86 12.92 2.15
N LYS A 128 -5.16 12.47 3.37
CA LYS A 128 -5.40 13.32 4.55
C LYS A 128 -4.21 13.32 5.51
N LEU A 129 -3.15 12.56 5.22
CA LEU A 129 -2.00 12.47 6.10
C LEU A 129 -1.14 13.73 5.97
N HIS A 130 -0.84 14.36 7.11
CA HIS A 130 -0.02 15.58 7.12
C HIS A 130 1.36 15.32 6.46
N PRO A 131 1.85 16.21 5.55
CA PRO A 131 3.10 15.99 4.80
C PRO A 131 4.31 15.69 5.69
N GLY A 132 4.40 16.33 6.86
CA GLY A 132 5.45 16.04 7.84
C GLY A 132 5.48 14.57 8.30
N LEU A 133 4.33 13.89 8.39
CA LEU A 133 4.31 12.46 8.72
C LEU A 133 4.76 11.60 7.55
N ILE A 134 4.50 12.03 6.31
CA ILE A 134 5.05 11.42 5.10
C ILE A 134 6.58 11.52 5.13
N ASP A 135 7.12 12.69 5.46
CA ASP A 135 8.57 12.89 5.57
C ASP A 135 9.20 12.00 6.64
N ALA A 136 8.50 11.74 7.74
CA ALA A 136 8.97 10.86 8.80
C ALA A 136 9.03 9.38 8.41
N ILE A 137 8.21 8.92 7.45
CA ILE A 137 8.22 7.53 6.96
C ILE A 137 9.16 7.30 5.77
N LYS A 138 9.43 8.34 4.96
CA LYS A 138 10.25 8.26 3.74
C LYS A 138 11.57 7.49 3.92
N PRO A 139 12.36 7.69 4.99
CA PRO A 139 13.62 6.97 5.16
C PRO A 139 13.45 5.44 5.13
N PHE A 140 12.36 4.92 5.68
CA PHE A 140 12.11 3.47 5.74
C PHE A 140 11.73 2.83 4.39
N LEU A 141 11.43 3.65 3.38
CA LEU A 141 11.02 3.23 2.04
C LEU A 141 12.18 3.23 1.04
N ASP A 142 13.29 3.86 1.39
CA ASP A 142 14.43 4.09 0.51
C ASP A 142 15.38 2.87 0.45
N TYR A 143 16.45 2.96 -0.34
CA TYR A 143 17.39 1.86 -0.61
C TYR A 143 18.46 1.63 0.48
N TYR A 144 18.32 2.29 1.64
CA TYR A 144 19.25 2.12 2.76
C TYR A 144 19.36 0.64 3.17
N GLU A 145 20.58 0.21 3.50
CA GLU A 145 20.82 -1.13 4.06
C GLU A 145 20.18 -1.27 5.43
N GLN A 146 20.46 -0.28 6.27
CA GLN A 146 19.98 -0.19 7.64
C GLN A 146 19.82 1.29 8.02
N ILE A 147 18.90 1.56 8.92
CA ILE A 147 18.75 2.85 9.60
C ILE A 147 18.81 2.55 11.09
N ASP A 148 19.73 3.17 11.81
CA ASP A 148 19.98 2.92 13.23
C ASP A 148 20.13 1.42 13.56
N GLY A 149 20.84 0.67 12.70
CA GLY A 149 21.11 -0.77 12.87
C GLY A 149 19.95 -1.71 12.49
N VAL A 150 18.83 -1.18 11.97
CA VAL A 150 17.65 -1.97 11.61
C VAL A 150 17.46 -1.97 10.10
N SER A 151 17.26 -3.14 9.49
CA SER A 151 16.97 -3.26 8.06
C SER A 151 15.46 -3.31 7.80
N TYR A 152 14.98 -2.40 6.96
CA TYR A 152 13.57 -2.27 6.58
C TYR A 152 13.24 -2.97 5.26
N ARG A 153 14.23 -3.56 4.60
CA ARG A 153 14.12 -4.10 3.24
C ARG A 153 13.09 -5.22 3.08
N LYS A 154 12.76 -5.92 4.17
CA LYS A 154 11.75 -6.99 4.19
C LYS A 154 10.36 -6.52 4.65
N ALA A 155 10.25 -5.26 5.08
CA ALA A 155 8.97 -4.68 5.48
C ALA A 155 8.12 -4.38 4.25
N ILE A 156 6.80 -4.31 4.47
CA ILE A 156 5.82 -3.97 3.44
C ILE A 156 5.05 -2.75 3.91
N PHE A 157 4.97 -1.73 3.05
CA PHE A 157 4.20 -0.53 3.27
C PHE A 157 3.07 -0.47 2.23
N ILE A 158 1.84 -0.29 2.70
CA ILE A 158 0.64 -0.19 1.87
C ILE A 158 -0.02 1.15 2.17
N PHE A 159 -0.15 2.00 1.16
CA PHE A 159 -0.81 3.29 1.26
C PHE A 159 -2.14 3.24 0.54
N LEU A 160 -3.22 3.65 1.21
CA LEU A 160 -4.56 3.67 0.66
C LEU A 160 -4.99 5.14 0.55
N SER A 161 -5.40 5.56 -0.64
CA SER A 161 -5.77 6.95 -0.88
C SER A 161 -6.94 7.10 -1.83
N ASN A 162 -7.71 8.17 -1.63
CA ASN A 162 -8.73 8.62 -2.58
C ASN A 162 -8.17 9.61 -3.62
N ALA A 163 -6.93 10.06 -3.47
CA ALA A 163 -6.29 10.98 -4.43
C ALA A 163 -6.28 10.38 -5.84
N GLY A 164 -6.70 11.17 -6.83
CA GLY A 164 -6.82 10.76 -8.24
C GLY A 164 -8.02 9.86 -8.55
N GLY A 165 -8.92 9.61 -7.59
CA GLY A 165 -10.10 8.76 -7.81
C GLY A 165 -11.08 9.32 -8.84
N ASP A 166 -11.27 10.63 -8.87
CA ASP A 166 -12.05 11.38 -9.86
C ASP A 166 -11.48 11.22 -11.27
N LEU A 167 -10.17 11.35 -11.38
CA LEU A 167 -9.42 11.25 -12.61
C LEU A 167 -9.39 9.81 -13.18
N ILE A 168 -9.24 8.79 -12.32
CA ILE A 168 -9.41 7.37 -12.70
C ILE A 168 -10.84 7.14 -13.21
N THR A 169 -11.84 7.68 -12.51
CA THR A 169 -13.25 7.54 -12.88
C THR A 169 -13.54 8.18 -14.23
N LYS A 170 -12.98 9.36 -14.49
CA LYS A 170 -13.07 10.04 -15.79
C LYS A 170 -12.48 9.20 -16.91
N THR A 171 -11.30 8.61 -16.71
CA THR A 171 -10.68 7.72 -17.71
C THR A 171 -11.57 6.53 -18.03
N ALA A 172 -12.13 5.89 -17.00
CA ALA A 172 -13.07 4.78 -17.19
C ALA A 172 -14.35 5.22 -17.94
N LEU A 173 -14.87 6.41 -17.63
CA LEU A 173 -16.03 6.98 -18.31
C LEU A 173 -15.73 7.27 -19.79
N ASP A 174 -14.54 7.79 -20.11
CA ASP A 174 -14.14 8.09 -21.48
C ASP A 174 -13.96 6.82 -22.33
N PHE A 175 -13.44 5.74 -21.74
CA PHE A 175 -13.43 4.42 -22.38
C PHE A 175 -14.85 3.91 -22.67
N TRP A 176 -15.73 4.00 -21.67
CA TRP A 176 -17.12 3.56 -21.81
C TRP A 176 -17.87 4.36 -22.88
N ARG A 177 -17.73 5.69 -22.91
CA ARG A 177 -18.31 6.58 -23.94
C ARG A 177 -17.81 6.27 -25.35
N ALA A 178 -16.57 5.80 -25.46
CA ALA A 178 -15.98 5.35 -26.72
C ALA A 178 -16.39 3.91 -27.11
N GLY A 179 -17.31 3.26 -26.37
CA GLY A 179 -17.72 1.89 -26.62
C GLY A 179 -16.65 0.83 -26.31
N ARG A 180 -15.60 1.19 -25.57
CA ARG A 180 -14.53 0.27 -25.16
C ARG A 180 -14.87 -0.41 -23.85
N ARG A 181 -14.34 -1.61 -23.63
CA ARG A 181 -14.55 -2.33 -22.37
C ARG A 181 -13.66 -1.75 -21.28
N ARG A 182 -14.08 -1.95 -20.02
CA ARG A 182 -13.27 -1.55 -18.86
C ARG A 182 -11.94 -2.30 -18.82
N GLU A 183 -11.96 -3.57 -19.20
CA GLU A 183 -10.81 -4.47 -19.21
C GLU A 183 -9.76 -4.07 -20.26
N ASP A 184 -10.13 -3.21 -21.22
CA ASP A 184 -9.19 -2.69 -22.22
C ASP A 184 -8.32 -1.55 -21.64
N ILE A 185 -8.70 -0.96 -20.49
CA ILE A 185 -7.89 0.07 -19.80
C ILE A 185 -6.61 -0.57 -19.28
N GLN A 186 -5.47 0.05 -19.61
CA GLN A 186 -4.13 -0.39 -19.20
C GLN A 186 -3.50 0.59 -18.20
N LEU A 187 -2.45 0.16 -17.49
CA LEU A 187 -1.73 1.03 -16.54
C LEU A 187 -1.23 2.34 -17.18
N LYS A 188 -0.70 2.27 -18.41
CA LYS A 188 -0.23 3.43 -19.17
C LYS A 188 -1.31 4.49 -19.42
N ASP A 189 -2.59 4.10 -19.41
CA ASP A 189 -3.70 5.05 -19.60
C ASP A 189 -3.98 5.83 -18.30
N LEU A 190 -3.57 5.28 -17.15
CA LEU A 190 -3.72 5.88 -15.82
C LEU A 190 -2.44 6.56 -15.31
N GLU A 191 -1.26 6.19 -15.80
CA GLU A 191 0.02 6.76 -15.37
C GLU A 191 0.11 8.29 -15.50
N PRO A 192 -0.25 8.92 -16.64
CA PRO A 192 -0.18 10.38 -16.77
C PRO A 192 -1.14 11.08 -15.80
N VAL A 193 -2.30 10.45 -15.62
CA VAL A 193 -3.41 10.93 -14.81
C VAL A 193 -3.04 10.90 -13.33
N LEU A 194 -2.37 9.83 -12.88
CA LEU A 194 -1.84 9.68 -11.53
C LEU A 194 -0.60 10.56 -11.30
N SER A 195 0.23 10.77 -12.32
CA SER A 195 1.42 11.62 -12.23
C SER A 195 1.04 13.09 -12.01
N VAL A 196 0.01 13.58 -12.68
CA VAL A 196 -0.48 14.96 -12.52
C VAL A 196 -1.34 15.09 -11.26
N GLY A 197 -2.28 14.18 -11.00
CA GLY A 197 -3.21 14.30 -9.87
C GLY A 197 -2.64 13.95 -8.48
N VAL A 198 -1.66 13.04 -8.40
CA VAL A 198 -1.10 12.59 -7.12
C VAL A 198 0.14 13.40 -6.72
N PHE A 199 0.89 13.96 -7.68
CA PHE A 199 2.07 14.78 -7.38
C PHE A 199 1.82 16.31 -7.48
N ASN A 200 0.83 16.79 -8.24
CA ASN A 200 0.53 18.24 -8.34
C ASN A 200 -0.58 18.74 -7.41
N ASN A 201 -1.12 17.94 -6.48
CA ASN A 201 -1.93 18.48 -5.37
C ASN A 201 -1.06 19.13 -4.28
N LYS A 202 -0.06 19.90 -4.70
CA LYS A 202 0.54 20.96 -3.91
C LYS A 202 -0.07 22.29 -4.38
N HIS A 203 -0.77 22.93 -3.45
CA HIS A 203 -1.26 24.30 -3.50
C HIS A 203 -2.46 24.60 -4.41
N SER A 204 -3.65 24.52 -3.81
CA SER A 204 -4.65 25.57 -4.02
C SER A 204 -5.34 25.85 -2.70
N THR A 205 -4.94 27.00 -2.13
CA THR A 205 -5.45 27.77 -0.97
C THR A 205 -5.48 27.10 0.38
#